data_AF-A0A1F9MGM1-F1
#
_entry.id   AF-A0A1F9MGM1-F1
#
_cell.length_a   1.000
_cell.length_b   1.000
_cell.length_c   1.000
_cell.angle_alpha   90.00
_cell.angle_beta   90.00
_cell.angle_gamma   90.00
#
_symmetry.space_group_name_H-M   'P 1'
#
loop_
_entity.id
_entity.type
_entity.pdbx_description
1 polymer ?
#
loop_
_entity_poly.entity_id
_entity_poly.type
_entity_poly.pdbx_seq_one_letter_code
_entity_poly.pdbx_strand_id
1 'polypeptide(L)'
;MSKDDVASNCFSNPVTATPASLMDQAPDTVAWYLKGAVVKIDATFGKGYAKDHPDLVGPFIQACAQDYHTAFIGQILQEGFTAIAVILNAMHQEGQPL
;
A
#
# COMPACT_ATOMS: atom_id res chain seq x y z
N MET A 1 12.05 9.21 24.24
CA MET A 1 11.35 8.00 23.77
C MET A 1 12.11 6.81 24.27
N SER A 2 11.45 5.93 25.01
CA SER A 2 12.00 4.67 25.52
C SER A 2 12.22 3.67 24.38
N LYS A 3 13.13 2.69 24.56
CA LYS A 3 13.27 1.53 23.65
C LYS A 3 11.94 0.80 23.42
N ASP A 4 11.07 0.80 24.43
CA ASP A 4 9.74 0.20 24.37
C ASP A 4 8.75 1.01 23.50
N ASP A 5 8.92 2.33 23.42
CA ASP A 5 8.11 3.20 22.57
C ASP A 5 8.44 3.02 21.09
N VAL A 6 9.69 2.67 20.77
CA VAL A 6 10.16 2.43 19.40
C VAL A 6 9.63 1.10 18.88
N ALA A 7 9.74 0.02 19.67
CA ALA A 7 9.26 -1.30 19.28
C ALA A 7 7.73 -1.33 19.11
N SER A 8 7.01 -0.58 19.95
CA SER A 8 5.55 -0.47 19.91
C SER A 8 5.04 0.29 18.67
N ASN A 9 5.81 1.25 18.14
CA ASN A 9 5.36 2.14 17.05
C ASN A 9 5.82 1.73 15.64
N CYS A 10 6.83 0.86 15.51
CA CYS A 10 7.35 0.41 14.20
C CYS A 10 6.56 -0.73 13.56
N PHE A 11 5.62 -1.35 14.27
CA PHE A 11 4.81 -2.48 13.78
C PHE A 11 3.33 -2.34 14.17
N SER A 12 2.81 -1.12 14.21
CA SER A 12 1.48 -0.82 14.79
C SER A 12 0.30 -1.49 14.08
N ASN A 13 0.50 -2.08 12.88
CA ASN A 13 -0.49 -2.95 12.24
C ASN A 13 0.21 -3.98 11.31
N PRO A 14 0.63 -5.15 11.82
CA PRO A 14 1.15 -6.18 10.95
C PRO A 14 0.07 -6.62 9.96
N VAL A 15 0.45 -6.88 8.71
CA VAL A 15 -0.44 -7.52 7.72
C VAL A 15 -0.74 -8.94 8.22
N THR A 16 -1.88 -9.10 8.88
CA THR A 16 -2.34 -10.37 9.47
C THR A 16 -3.36 -11.09 8.60
N ALA A 17 -3.72 -10.50 7.46
CA ALA A 17 -4.65 -11.10 6.51
C ALA A 17 -4.08 -12.40 5.95
N THR A 18 -4.89 -13.44 5.95
CA THR A 18 -4.56 -14.72 5.31
C THR A 18 -4.69 -14.61 3.79
N PRO A 19 -4.01 -15.47 3.00
CA PRO A 19 -4.20 -15.50 1.55
C PRO A 19 -5.66 -15.65 1.14
N ALA A 20 -6.44 -16.49 1.84
CA ALA A 20 -7.86 -16.68 1.58
C ALA A 20 -8.66 -15.37 1.77
N SER A 21 -8.47 -14.70 2.91
CA SER A 21 -9.14 -13.41 3.16
C SER A 21 -8.73 -12.31 2.17
N LEU A 22 -7.49 -12.35 1.66
CA LEU A 22 -7.03 -11.43 0.63
C LEU A 22 -7.69 -11.72 -0.72
N MET A 23 -7.87 -12.99 -1.08
CA MET A 23 -8.59 -13.38 -2.30
C MET A 23 -10.07 -13.01 -2.22
N ASP A 24 -10.70 -13.17 -1.05
CA ASP A 24 -12.10 -12.78 -0.84
C ASP A 24 -12.30 -11.26 -0.93
N GLN A 25 -11.33 -10.46 -0.47
CA GLN A 25 -11.39 -9.00 -0.52
C GLN A 25 -11.03 -8.42 -1.90
N ALA A 26 -10.23 -9.12 -2.70
CA ALA A 26 -9.72 -8.61 -3.97
C ALA A 26 -10.81 -8.10 -4.94
N PRO A 27 -11.96 -8.79 -5.11
CA PRO A 27 -13.06 -8.27 -5.93
C PRO A 27 -13.62 -6.93 -5.44
N ASP A 28 -13.73 -6.73 -4.12
CA ASP A 28 -14.21 -5.48 -3.54
C ASP A 28 -13.24 -4.34 -3.84
N THR A 29 -11.94 -4.58 -3.69
CA THR A 29 -10.90 -3.61 -4.07
C THR A 29 -10.98 -3.25 -5.55
N VAL A 30 -11.15 -4.25 -6.43
CA VAL A 30 -11.31 -4.01 -7.87
C VAL A 30 -12.58 -3.22 -8.17
N ALA A 31 -13.68 -3.44 -7.44
CA ALA A 31 -14.91 -2.67 -7.61
C ALA A 31 -14.72 -1.18 -7.29
N TRP A 32 -13.88 -0.86 -6.29
CA TRP A 32 -13.49 0.53 -6.00
C TRP A 32 -12.72 1.16 -7.17
N TYR A 33 -11.75 0.44 -7.73
CA TYR A 33 -10.98 0.92 -8.89
C TYR A 33 -11.88 1.08 -10.11
N LEU A 34 -12.79 0.14 -10.38
CA LEU A 34 -13.73 0.21 -11.49
C LEU A 34 -14.62 1.45 -11.40
N LYS A 35 -15.20 1.71 -10.22
CA LYS A 35 -16.02 2.91 -9.99
C LYS A 35 -15.19 4.19 -10.23
N GLY A 36 -13.95 4.22 -9.73
CA GLY A 36 -13.03 5.33 -9.95
C GLY A 36 -12.70 5.53 -11.42
N ALA A 37 -12.38 4.46 -12.14
CA ALA A 37 -12.03 4.47 -13.56
C ALA A 37 -13.15 5.09 -14.40
N VAL A 38 -14.39 4.60 -14.24
CA VAL A 38 -15.55 5.13 -14.98
C VAL A 38 -15.72 6.63 -14.72
N VAL A 39 -15.69 7.05 -13.45
CA VAL A 39 -15.87 8.47 -13.10
C VAL A 39 -14.75 9.35 -13.66
N LYS A 40 -13.48 8.91 -13.58
CA LYS A 40 -12.34 9.72 -14.02
C LYS A 40 -12.21 9.78 -15.54
N ILE A 41 -12.47 8.67 -16.23
CA ILE A 41 -12.49 8.62 -17.69
C ILE A 41 -13.61 9.53 -18.22
N ASP A 42 -14.83 9.39 -17.70
CA ASP A 42 -15.96 10.23 -18.13
C ASP A 42 -15.75 11.72 -17.83
N ALA A 43 -15.16 12.05 -16.68
CA ALA A 43 -14.84 13.44 -16.33
C ALA A 43 -13.80 14.07 -17.27
N THR A 44 -12.91 13.26 -17.85
CA THR A 44 -11.80 13.73 -18.70
C THR A 44 -12.22 13.80 -20.17
N PHE A 45 -12.94 12.79 -20.65
CA PHE A 45 -13.23 12.61 -22.08
C PHE A 45 -14.70 12.83 -22.45
N GLY A 46 -15.60 12.95 -21.46
CA GLY A 46 -17.02 13.21 -21.65
C GLY A 46 -17.90 12.10 -21.06
N LYS A 47 -19.13 12.45 -20.70
CA LYS A 47 -20.09 11.53 -20.09
C LYS A 47 -20.38 10.34 -21.01
N GLY A 48 -20.25 9.11 -20.49
CA GLY A 48 -20.49 7.87 -21.23
C GLY A 48 -19.27 7.31 -21.95
N TYR A 49 -18.15 8.06 -22.02
CA TYR A 49 -16.96 7.65 -22.74
C TYR A 49 -16.38 6.32 -22.22
N ALA A 50 -16.36 6.11 -20.89
CA ALA A 50 -15.90 4.86 -20.30
C ALA A 50 -16.78 3.65 -20.65
N LYS A 51 -18.08 3.88 -20.90
CA LYS A 51 -19.01 2.83 -21.33
C LYS A 51 -18.80 2.47 -22.79
N ASP A 52 -18.51 3.47 -23.63
CA ASP A 52 -18.27 3.29 -25.06
C ASP A 52 -16.86 2.74 -25.33
N HIS A 53 -15.92 2.96 -24.40
CA HIS A 53 -14.53 2.51 -24.46
C HIS A 53 -14.12 1.67 -23.23
N PRO A 54 -14.73 0.48 -23.03
CA PRO A 54 -14.40 -0.39 -21.89
C PRO A 54 -12.96 -0.93 -21.95
N ASP A 55 -12.33 -0.91 -23.12
CA ASP A 55 -10.92 -1.25 -23.34
C ASP A 55 -9.96 -0.33 -22.60
N LEU A 56 -10.38 0.89 -22.25
CA LEU A 56 -9.59 1.83 -21.43
C LEU A 56 -9.73 1.56 -19.92
N VAL A 57 -10.82 0.91 -19.49
CA VAL A 57 -11.13 0.69 -18.08
C VAL A 57 -10.18 -0.34 -17.47
N GLY A 58 -9.92 -1.45 -18.17
CA GLY A 58 -9.00 -2.50 -17.70
C GLY A 58 -7.58 -1.99 -17.42
N PRO A 59 -6.91 -1.35 -18.40
CA PRO A 59 -5.60 -0.74 -18.20
C PRO A 59 -5.57 0.33 -17.11
N PHE A 60 -6.64 1.12 -16.97
CA PHE A 60 -6.75 2.10 -15.89
C PHE A 60 -6.74 1.41 -14.52
N ILE A 61 -7.58 0.38 -14.33
CA ILE A 61 -7.62 -0.41 -13.08
C ILE A 61 -6.25 -1.04 -12.79
N GLN A 62 -5.60 -1.59 -13.82
CA GLN A 62 -4.26 -2.17 -13.66
C GLN A 62 -3.24 -1.14 -13.20
N ALA A 63 -3.23 0.05 -13.80
CA ALA A 63 -2.33 1.12 -13.39
C ALA A 63 -2.58 1.55 -11.92
N CYS A 64 -3.84 1.69 -11.50
CA CYS A 64 -4.19 1.98 -10.10
C CYS A 64 -3.70 0.89 -9.14
N ALA A 65 -3.88 -0.39 -9.50
CA ALA A 65 -3.44 -1.51 -8.69
C ALA A 65 -1.91 -1.55 -8.56
N GLN A 66 -1.18 -1.26 -9.65
CA GLN A 66 0.28 -1.22 -9.65
C GLN A 66 0.83 -0.05 -8.83
N ASP A 67 0.21 1.12 -8.92
CA ASP A 67 0.59 2.30 -8.12
C ASP A 67 0.43 2.01 -6.63
N TYR A 68 -0.74 1.49 -6.22
CA TYR A 68 -0.99 1.11 -4.83
C TYR A 68 -0.03 0.02 -4.35
N HIS A 69 0.21 -1.02 -5.14
CA HIS A 69 1.15 -2.09 -4.81
C HIS A 69 2.56 -1.54 -4.55
N THR A 70 3.03 -0.63 -5.41
CA THR A 70 4.35 -0.01 -5.28
C THR A 70 4.45 0.85 -4.03
N ALA A 71 3.43 1.68 -3.77
CA ALA A 71 3.38 2.53 -2.58
C ALA A 71 3.36 1.70 -1.29
N PHE A 72 2.57 0.62 -1.26
CA PHE A 72 2.44 -0.25 -0.10
C PHE A 72 3.74 -0.99 0.22
N ILE A 73 4.44 -1.52 -0.79
CA ILE A 73 5.78 -2.10 -0.60
C ILE A 73 6.76 -1.05 -0.09
N GLY A 74 6.77 0.15 -0.69
CA GLY A 74 7.63 1.24 -0.27
C GLY A 74 7.44 1.61 1.21
N GLN A 75 6.19 1.64 1.67
CA GLN A 75 5.88 1.89 3.08
C GLN A 75 6.42 0.79 3.99
N ILE A 76 6.16 -0.49 3.68
CA ILE A 76 6.66 -1.63 4.48
C ILE A 76 8.20 -1.61 4.58
N LEU A 77 8.87 -1.32 3.46
CA LEU A 77 10.33 -1.22 3.44
C LEU A 77 10.83 -0.05 4.29
N GLN A 78 10.19 1.11 4.20
CA GLN A 78 10.53 2.28 5.02
C GLN A 78 10.37 1.98 6.52
N GLU A 79 9.29 1.31 6.92
CA GLU A 79 9.06 0.89 8.31
C GLU A 79 10.16 -0.06 8.79
N GLY A 80 10.49 -1.08 7.99
CA GLY A 80 11.57 -2.03 8.28
C GLY A 80 12.94 -1.36 8.43
N PHE A 81 13.32 -0.48 7.51
CA PHE A 81 14.60 0.24 7.60
C PHE A 81 14.65 1.20 8.77
N THR A 82 13.53 1.85 9.10
CA THR A 82 13.45 2.73 10.27
C THR A 82 13.69 1.94 11.55
N ALA A 83 13.07 0.78 11.70
CA ALA A 83 13.25 -0.09 12.87
C ALA A 83 14.71 -0.52 13.04
N ILE A 84 15.36 -0.95 11.95
CA ILE A 84 16.78 -1.34 11.94
C ILE A 84 17.66 -0.15 12.35
N ALA A 85 17.45 1.02 11.76
CA ALA A 85 18.25 2.22 12.04
C ALA A 85 18.17 2.63 13.52
N VAL A 86 16.99 2.54 14.14
CA VAL A 86 16.85 2.88 15.56
C VAL A 86 17.59 1.89 16.46
N ILE A 87 17.51 0.59 16.17
CA ILE A 87 18.24 -0.43 16.95
C ILE A 87 19.76 -0.21 16.85
N LEU A 88 20.28 0.05 15.64
CA LEU A 88 21.70 0.32 15.44
C LEU A 88 22.17 1.57 16.20
N ASN A 89 21.37 2.64 16.16
CA ASN A 89 21.68 3.85 16.91
C ASN A 89 21.66 3.61 18.43
N ALA A 90 20.72 2.79 18.93
CA ALA A 90 20.68 2.43 20.34
C ALA A 90 21.90 1.61 20.78
N MET A 91 22.34 0.63 19.97
CA MET A 91 23.54 -0.16 20.25
C MET A 91 24.81 0.68 20.27
N HIS A 92 24.93 1.65 19.35
CA HIS A 92 26.08 2.55 19.29
C HIS A 92 26.23 3.39 20.57
N GLN A 93 25.12 3.86 21.14
CA GLN A 93 25.12 4.69 22.36
C GLN A 93 25.43 3.90 23.64
N GLU A 94 25.30 2.57 23.62
CA GLU A 94 25.49 1.69 24.80
C GLU A 94 26.87 1.02 24.85
N GLY A 95 27.75 1.25 23.87
CA GLY A 95 29.12 0.71 23.86
C GLY A 95 29.20 -0.82 23.70
N GLN A 96 28.11 -1.48 23.25
CA GLN A 96 28.13 -2.91 22.93
C GLN A 96 28.70 -3.14 21.51
N PRO A 97 29.64 -4.08 21.31
CA PRO A 97 30.18 -4.39 19.99
C PRO A 97 29.12 -5.06 19.10
N LEU A 98 29.24 -4.81 17.79
CA LEU A 98 28.42 -5.36 16.69
C LEU A 98 28.48 -6.89 16.60
#